data_AF-A0A316XA58-F1
#
_entry.id   AF-A0A316XA58-F1
#
_cell.length_a   1.000
_cell.length_b   1.000
_cell.length_c   1.000
_cell.angle_alpha   90.00
_cell.angle_beta   90.00
_cell.angle_gamma   90.00
#
_symmetry.space_group_name_H-M   'P 1'
#
loop_
_entity.id
_entity.type
_entity.pdbx_description
1 polymer ?
#
loop_
_entity_poly.entity_id
_entity_poly.type
_entity_poly.pdbx_seq_one_letter_code
_entity_poly.pdbx_strand_id
1 'polypeptide(L)'
;MLSIFILIGAYRYYAQLAERFGKTKWHHGVLAIGIYLGAQIILGLSYGFYLASTNPELLDNVSYTGFSGANIVSWIISIAAVWGIYQVLEKKYKKEMIQKPSVEIDQIGRISESQQK
;
A
#
# COMPACT_ATOMS: atom_id res chain seq x y z
N MET A 1 -12.87 -11.24 -11.47
CA MET A 1 -13.95 -10.48 -10.80
C MET A 1 -13.59 -10.11 -9.36
N LEU A 2 -13.09 -11.04 -8.53
CA LEU A 2 -12.73 -10.78 -7.12
C LEU A 2 -11.67 -9.67 -6.91
N SER A 3 -10.68 -9.56 -7.80
CA SER A 3 -9.61 -8.56 -7.72
C SER A 3 -10.12 -7.11 -7.69
N ILE A 4 -11.25 -6.82 -8.35
CA ILE A 4 -11.83 -5.48 -8.35
C ILE A 4 -12.33 -5.10 -6.95
N PHE A 5 -12.95 -6.04 -6.23
CA PHE A 5 -13.37 -5.82 -4.84
C PHE A 5 -12.17 -5.59 -3.93
N ILE A 6 -11.08 -6.35 -4.13
CA ILE A 6 -9.83 -6.15 -3.39
C ILE A 6 -9.26 -4.75 -3.68
N LEU A 7 -9.23 -4.31 -4.93
CA LEU A 7 -8.74 -2.99 -5.33
C LEU A 7 -9.55 -1.86 -4.68
N ILE A 8 -10.89 -1.95 -4.69
CA ILE A 8 -11.76 -0.96 -4.04
C ILE A 8 -11.50 -0.93 -2.53
N GLY A 9 -11.37 -2.11 -1.90
CA GLY A 9 -11.06 -2.24 -0.48
C GLY A 9 -9.69 -1.63 -0.13
N ALA A 10 -8.65 -1.96 -0.89
CA ALA A 10 -7.29 -1.45 -0.73
C ALA A 10 -7.24 0.08 -0.88
N TYR A 11 -7.90 0.62 -1.91
CA TYR A 11 -8.01 2.06 -2.12
C TYR A 11 -8.63 2.75 -0.91
N ARG A 12 -9.79 2.27 -0.44
CA ARG A 12 -10.49 2.85 0.72
C ARG A 12 -9.66 2.76 1.99
N TYR A 13 -9.00 1.62 2.21
CA TYR A 13 -8.16 1.38 3.39
C TYR A 13 -7.01 2.39 3.47
N TYR A 14 -6.32 2.65 2.35
CA TYR A 14 -5.24 3.64 2.30
C TYR A 14 -5.74 5.09 2.31
N ALA A 15 -6.88 5.37 1.68
CA ALA A 15 -7.49 6.69 1.75
C ALA A 15 -7.86 7.08 3.19
N GLN A 16 -8.36 6.13 3.99
CA GLN A 16 -8.65 6.33 5.41
C GLN A 16 -7.37 6.53 6.24
N LEU A 17 -6.28 5.82 5.93
CA LEU A 17 -4.99 6.07 6.58
C LEU A 17 -4.52 7.51 6.31
N ALA A 18 -4.57 7.95 5.06
CA ALA A 18 -4.17 9.30 4.70
C ALA A 18 -5.00 10.36 5.43
N GLU A 19 -6.32 10.16 5.51
CA GLU A 19 -7.24 11.05 6.23
C GLU A 19 -6.86 11.21 7.70
N ARG A 20 -6.54 10.12 8.40
CA ARG A 20 -6.16 10.13 9.82
C ARG A 20 -4.90 10.96 10.11
N PHE A 21 -4.00 11.09 9.13
CA PHE A 21 -2.73 11.81 9.27
C PHE A 21 -2.69 13.12 8.46
N GLY A 22 -3.84 13.63 8.00
CA GLY A 22 -3.92 14.89 7.24
C GLY A 22 -3.21 14.86 5.88
N LYS A 23 -3.03 13.68 5.29
CA LYS A 23 -2.38 13.49 3.98
C LYS A 23 -3.45 13.39 2.86
N THR A 24 -3.03 13.61 1.62
CA THR A 24 -3.92 13.54 0.44
C THR A 24 -4.43 12.11 0.18
N LYS A 25 -5.76 11.93 0.25
CA LYS A 25 -6.44 10.63 0.13
C LYS A 25 -6.20 9.90 -1.20
N TRP A 26 -6.37 10.60 -2.32
CA TRP A 26 -6.28 10.02 -3.66
C TRP A 26 -4.89 9.42 -3.94
N HIS A 27 -3.82 10.11 -3.53
CA HIS A 27 -2.45 9.64 -3.74
C HIS A 27 -2.18 8.30 -3.04
N HIS A 28 -2.68 8.15 -1.80
CA HIS A 28 -2.55 6.90 -1.04
C HIS A 28 -3.43 5.79 -1.59
N GLY A 29 -4.63 6.12 -2.05
CA GLY A 29 -5.51 5.16 -2.70
C GLY A 29 -4.90 4.59 -3.99
N VAL A 30 -4.32 5.45 -4.83
CA VAL A 30 -3.59 5.02 -6.05
C VAL A 30 -2.34 4.22 -5.69
N LEU A 31 -1.63 4.57 -4.62
CA LEU A 31 -0.50 3.79 -4.12
C LEU A 31 -0.93 2.36 -3.76
N ALA A 32 -2.07 2.18 -3.07
CA ALA A 32 -2.60 0.85 -2.74
C ALA A 32 -2.89 0.00 -3.97
N ILE A 33 -3.49 0.61 -5.00
CA ILE A 33 -3.74 -0.02 -6.30
C ILE A 33 -2.42 -0.42 -6.95
N GLY A 34 -1.43 0.48 -6.96
CA GLY A 34 -0.10 0.23 -7.51
C GLY A 34 0.61 -0.94 -6.82
N ILE A 35 0.52 -1.03 -5.49
CA ILE A 35 1.11 -2.14 -4.71
C ILE A 35 0.42 -3.46 -5.06
N TYR A 36 -0.92 -3.49 -5.09
CA TYR A 36 -1.65 -4.70 -5.41
C TYR A 36 -1.34 -5.19 -6.84
N LEU A 37 -1.43 -4.31 -7.84
CA LEU A 37 -1.14 -4.66 -9.23
C LEU A 37 0.33 -5.02 -9.44
N GLY A 38 1.24 -4.29 -8.79
CA GLY A 38 2.67 -4.59 -8.81
C GLY A 38 2.97 -5.98 -8.24
N ALA A 39 2.37 -6.33 -7.09
CA ALA A 39 2.49 -7.67 -6.52
C ALA A 39 1.93 -8.75 -7.44
N GLN A 40 0.75 -8.52 -8.03
CA GLN A 40 0.14 -9.44 -9.00
C GLN A 40 1.04 -9.68 -10.22
N ILE A 41 1.62 -8.62 -10.80
CA ILE A 41 2.54 -8.73 -11.95
C ILE A 41 3.79 -9.51 -11.56
N ILE A 42 4.42 -9.17 -10.43
CA ILE A 42 5.64 -9.84 -9.96
C ILE A 42 5.37 -11.33 -9.73
N LEU A 43 4.27 -11.68 -9.07
CA LEU A 43 3.90 -13.07 -8.81
C LEU A 43 3.56 -13.81 -10.10
N GLY A 44 2.84 -13.18 -11.02
CA GLY A 44 2.51 -13.74 -12.33
C GLY A 44 3.75 -14.05 -13.16
N LEU A 45 4.70 -13.11 -13.22
CA LEU A 45 5.98 -13.30 -13.90
C LEU A 45 6.83 -14.37 -13.21
N SER A 46 6.90 -14.36 -11.88
CA SER A 46 7.69 -15.34 -11.12
C SER A 46 7.14 -16.76 -11.31
N TYR A 47 5.82 -16.91 -11.28
CA TYR A 47 5.16 -18.20 -11.50
C TYR A 47 5.30 -18.66 -12.95
N GLY A 48 5.15 -17.76 -13.92
CA GLY A 48 5.38 -18.06 -15.34
C GLY A 48 6.80 -18.53 -15.61
N PHE A 49 7.81 -17.84 -15.03
CA PHE A 49 9.21 -18.24 -15.15
C PHE A 49 9.49 -19.61 -14.49
N TYR A 50 8.91 -19.85 -13.31
CA TYR A 50 9.00 -21.14 -12.62
C TYR A 50 8.45 -22.29 -13.49
N LEU A 51 7.27 -22.10 -14.09
CA LEU A 51 6.69 -23.10 -14.99
C LEU A 51 7.54 -23.29 -16.25
N ALA A 52 7.97 -22.22 -16.90
CA ALA A 52 8.83 -22.30 -18.09
C ALA A 52 10.13 -23.10 -17.83
N SER A 53 10.68 -22.98 -16.63
CA SER A 53 11.94 -23.65 -16.26
C SER A 53 11.75 -25.11 -15.81
N THR A 54 10.62 -25.43 -15.18
CA THR A 54 10.42 -26.77 -14.57
C THR A 54 9.53 -27.68 -15.41
N ASN A 55 8.46 -27.14 -16.01
CA ASN A 55 7.44 -27.89 -16.72
C ASN A 55 6.79 -26.99 -17.80
N PRO A 56 7.47 -26.75 -18.94
CA PRO A 56 7.02 -25.81 -19.95
C PRO A 56 5.67 -26.20 -20.59
N GLU A 57 5.33 -27.49 -20.64
CA GLU A 57 4.05 -27.99 -21.16
C GLU A 57 2.82 -27.51 -20.36
N LEU A 58 3.02 -27.10 -19.10
CA LEU A 58 1.94 -26.58 -18.26
C LEU A 58 1.60 -25.13 -18.58
N LEU A 59 2.44 -24.39 -19.33
CA LEU A 59 2.19 -23.00 -19.72
C LEU A 59 0.91 -22.85 -20.54
N ASP A 60 0.63 -23.81 -21.42
CA ASP A 60 -0.55 -23.79 -22.31
C ASP A 60 -1.86 -24.01 -21.55
N ASN A 61 -1.79 -24.55 -20.33
CA ASN A 61 -2.94 -24.84 -19.47
C ASN A 61 -3.15 -23.83 -18.33
N VAL A 62 -2.37 -22.74 -18.29
CA VAL A 62 -2.49 -21.74 -17.22
C VAL A 62 -3.72 -20.86 -17.44
N SER A 63 -4.70 -20.98 -16.56
CA SER A 63 -5.82 -20.04 -16.50
C SER A 63 -5.46 -18.79 -15.69
N TYR A 64 -5.15 -17.70 -16.38
CA TYR A 64 -4.81 -16.40 -15.78
C TYR A 64 -6.02 -15.62 -15.26
N THR A 65 -7.22 -15.94 -15.72
CA THR A 65 -8.45 -15.17 -15.44
C THR A 65 -9.44 -15.91 -14.52
N GLY A 66 -9.22 -17.21 -14.28
CA GLY A 66 -10.10 -18.06 -13.49
C GLY A 66 -9.75 -18.16 -12.00
N PHE A 67 -10.60 -18.88 -11.25
CA PHE A 67 -10.28 -19.32 -9.89
C PHE A 67 -9.37 -20.54 -9.96
N SER A 68 -8.06 -20.32 -10.09
CA SER A 68 -7.03 -21.34 -9.93
C SER A 68 -6.41 -21.26 -8.54
N GLY A 69 -5.82 -22.36 -8.05
CA GLY A 69 -5.09 -22.37 -6.79
C GLY A 69 -3.96 -21.33 -6.76
N ALA A 70 -3.24 -21.17 -7.88
CA ALA A 70 -2.20 -20.16 -8.04
C ALA A 70 -2.75 -18.73 -7.91
N ASN A 71 -3.92 -18.44 -8.49
CA ASN A 71 -4.54 -17.11 -8.39
C ASN A 71 -5.00 -16.78 -6.96
N ILE A 72 -5.56 -17.76 -6.24
CA ILE A 72 -5.95 -17.58 -4.84
C ILE A 72 -4.74 -17.26 -3.96
N VAL A 73 -3.66 -18.03 -4.10
CA VAL A 73 -2.41 -17.77 -3.38
C VAL A 73 -1.85 -16.39 -3.74
N SER A 74 -1.87 -16.04 -5.03
CA SER A 74 -1.42 -14.73 -5.50
C SER A 74 -2.20 -13.58 -4.88
N TRP A 75 -3.54 -13.69 -4.77
CA TRP A 75 -4.38 -12.69 -4.12
C TRP A 75 -4.04 -12.55 -2.63
N ILE A 76 -3.85 -13.65 -1.91
CA ILE A 76 -3.49 -13.63 -0.48
C ILE A 76 -2.15 -12.92 -0.28
N ILE A 77 -1.13 -13.27 -1.06
CA ILE A 77 0.19 -12.62 -0.99
C ILE A 77 0.08 -11.13 -1.33
N SER A 78 -0.73 -10.78 -2.33
CA SER A 78 -0.92 -9.38 -2.72
C SER A 78 -1.65 -8.57 -1.65
N ILE A 79 -2.65 -9.15 -0.97
CA ILE A 79 -3.30 -8.53 0.19
C ILE A 79 -2.30 -8.34 1.32
N ALA A 80 -1.46 -9.34 1.59
CA ALA A 80 -0.41 -9.26 2.60
C ALA A 80 0.62 -8.15 2.28
N ALA A 81 0.99 -7.98 1.00
CA ALA A 81 1.87 -6.90 0.56
C ALA A 81 1.22 -5.51 0.77
N VAL A 82 -0.06 -5.35 0.38
CA VAL A 82 -0.83 -4.13 0.64
C VAL A 82 -0.89 -3.81 2.13
N TRP A 83 -1.13 -4.82 2.98
CA TRP A 83 -1.15 -4.64 4.43
C TRP A 83 0.24 -4.32 5.00
N GLY A 84 1.29 -4.99 4.53
CA GLY A 84 2.65 -4.76 4.99
C GLY A 84 3.12 -3.32 4.74
N ILE A 85 2.88 -2.81 3.53
CA ILE A 85 3.19 -1.41 3.20
C ILE A 85 2.34 -0.44 4.02
N TYR A 86 1.06 -0.76 4.27
CA TYR A 86 0.18 0.06 5.11
C TYR A 86 0.78 0.22 6.51
N GLN A 87 1.26 -0.86 7.12
CA GLN A 87 1.87 -0.84 8.45
C GLN A 87 3.13 0.02 8.49
N VAL A 88 3.94 -0.01 7.43
CA VAL A 88 5.14 0.84 7.30
C VAL A 88 4.73 2.32 7.23
N LEU A 89 3.74 2.67 6.41
CA LEU A 89 3.24 4.04 6.32
C LEU A 89 2.63 4.52 7.64
N GLU A 90 1.81 3.70 8.29
CA GLU A 90 1.19 4.06 9.56
C GLU A 90 2.24 4.32 10.64
N LYS A 91 3.26 3.46 10.77
CA LYS A 91 4.37 3.66 11.72
C LYS A 91 5.14 4.95 11.40
N LYS A 92 5.39 5.21 10.12
CA LYS A 92 6.06 6.44 9.67
C LYS A 92 5.26 7.68 10.05
N TYR A 93 3.96 7.70 9.77
CA TYR A 93 3.11 8.88 10.05
C TYR A 93 2.88 9.11 11.54
N LYS A 94 2.75 8.05 12.34
CA LYS A 94 2.75 8.18 13.81
C LYS A 94 4.03 8.84 14.31
N LYS A 95 5.19 8.43 13.79
CA LYS A 95 6.48 9.04 14.16
C LYS A 95 6.56 10.52 13.73
N GLU A 96 6.10 10.86 12.53
CA GLU A 96 6.03 12.26 12.06
C GLU A 96 5.13 13.13 12.94
N MET A 97 3.98 12.61 13.37
CA MET A 97 3.03 13.34 14.23
C MET A 97 3.60 13.58 15.63
N ILE A 98 4.26 12.58 16.22
CA ILE A 98 4.91 12.70 17.55
C ILE A 98 6.12 13.64 17.52
N GLN A 99 6.79 13.80 16.37
CA GLN A 99 7.94 14.72 16.23
C GLN A 99 7.53 16.16 15.92
N LYS A 100 6.24 16.44 15.68
CA LYS A 100 5.70 17.79 15.43
C LYS A 100 5.15 18.62 16.62
N PRO A 101 5.40 18.36 17.92
CA PRO A 101 4.76 19.14 18.98
C PRO A 101 5.40 20.50 19.34
N SER A 102 6.51 20.95 18.75
CA SER A 102 7.27 22.10 19.32
C SER A 102 7.51 23.33 18.44
N VAL A 103 7.34 23.28 17.12
CA VAL A 103 7.65 24.47 16.27
C VAL A 103 6.66 25.61 16.48
N GLU A 104 5.39 25.31 16.79
CA GLU A 104 4.38 26.34 17.06
C GLU A 104 4.53 26.97 18.45
N ILE A 105 5.01 26.23 19.45
CA ILE A 105 5.22 26.76 20.81
C ILE A 105 6.45 27.68 20.85
N ASP A 106 7.50 27.36 20.09
CA ASP A 106 8.73 28.17 20.03
C ASP A 106 8.51 29.53 19.32
N GLN A 107 7.52 29.63 18.43
CA GLN A 107 7.13 30.90 17.81
C GLN A 107 6.30 31.79 18.72
N ILE A 108 5.43 31.22 19.56
CA ILE A 108 4.64 31.99 20.53
C ILE A 108 5.57 32.65 21.58
N GLY A 109 6.61 31.94 22.04
CA GLY A 109 7.61 32.51 22.95
C GLY A 109 8.42 33.67 22.35
N ARG A 110 8.79 33.59 21.07
CA ARG A 110 9.54 34.67 20.39
C ARG A 110 8.69 35.91 20.15
N ILE A 111 7.39 35.75 19.87
CA ILE A 111 6.48 36.88 19.70
C ILE A 111 6.32 37.62 21.04
N SER A 112 6.14 36.92 22.17
CA SER A 112 5.99 37.58 23.48
C SER A 112 7.25 38.32 23.91
N GLU A 113 8.44 37.80 23.62
CA GLU A 113 9.71 38.49 23.93
C GLU A 113 9.95 39.73 23.04
N SER A 114 9.50 39.70 21.79
CA SER A 114 9.63 40.83 20.85
C SER A 114 8.66 41.99 21.13
N GLN A 115 7.58 41.75 21.88
CA GLN A 115 6.60 42.78 22.26
C GLN A 115 6.91 43.42 23.62
N GLN A 116 7.95 42.96 24.31
CA GLN A 116 8.41 43.49 25.60
C GLN A 116 9.69 44.35 25.49
N LYS A 117 10.15 44.64 24.27
CA LYS A 117 11.26 45.56 23.96
C LYS A 117 10.76 46.75 23.17
#